data_AF-A0A3P7JBN5-F1
#
_entry.id   AF-A0A3P7JBN5-F1
#
_cell.length_a   1.000
_cell.length_b   1.000
_cell.length_c   1.000
_cell.angle_alpha   90.00
_cell.angle_beta   90.00
_cell.angle_gamma   90.00
#
_symmetry.space_group_name_H-M   'P 1'
#
loop_
_entity.id
_entity.type
_entity.pdbx_description
1 polymer ?
#
loop_
_entity_poly.entity_id
_entity_poly.type
_entity_poly.pdbx_seq_one_letter_code
_entity_poly.pdbx_strand_id
1 'polypeptide(L)'
;YFPQYEAYTVPCKAQPLNIYIYIGNNKYSVKAANYKIEIPPDVCLFAVNPVISGGFSTPWILGTPFIREVCHVYDIENKKIGFAIPRSE
;
A
#
# COMPACT_ATOMS: atom_id res chain seq x y z
N TYR A 1 -5.25 11.01 -13.80
CA TYR A 1 -3.94 10.36 -14.00
C TYR A 1 -2.92 11.44 -14.27
N PHE A 2 -1.82 11.48 -13.51
CA PHE A 2 -0.70 12.41 -13.67
C PHE A 2 0.49 11.64 -14.27
N PRO A 3 0.74 11.73 -15.58
CA PRO A 3 1.77 10.94 -16.25
C PRO A 3 3.18 11.15 -15.69
N GLN A 4 3.52 12.37 -15.27
CA GLN A 4 4.85 12.69 -14.74
C GLN A 4 5.19 11.95 -13.44
N TYR A 5 4.16 11.49 -12.71
CA TYR A 5 4.26 10.81 -11.42
C TYR A 5 3.69 9.39 -11.48
N GLU A 6 3.27 8.94 -12.67
CA GLU A 6 2.59 7.67 -12.90
C GLU A 6 1.47 7.40 -11.90
N ALA A 7 0.76 8.47 -11.47
CA ALA A 7 -0.14 8.43 -10.34
C ALA A 7 -1.61 8.62 -10.75
N TYR A 8 -2.50 7.87 -10.13
CA TYR A 8 -3.94 8.06 -10.29
C TYR A 8 -4.47 9.07 -9.29
N THR A 9 -5.53 9.77 -9.70
CA THR A 9 -6.24 10.75 -8.87
C THR A 9 -7.59 10.18 -8.47
N VAL A 10 -8.02 10.49 -7.26
CA VAL A 10 -9.36 10.19 -6.76
C VAL A 10 -9.99 11.47 -6.22
N PRO A 11 -11.34 11.57 -6.16
CA PRO A 11 -11.99 12.71 -5.54
C PRO A 11 -11.58 12.84 -4.07
N CYS A 12 -11.15 14.02 -3.61
CA CYS A 12 -10.69 14.21 -2.23
C CYS A 12 -11.76 13.92 -1.18
N LYS A 13 -13.02 14.23 -1.51
CA LYS A 13 -14.20 13.94 -0.67
C LYS A 13 -14.61 12.46 -0.67
N ALA A 14 -13.95 11.61 -1.46
CA ALA A 14 -14.22 10.17 -1.45
C ALA A 14 -13.87 9.56 -0.09
N GLN A 15 -14.71 8.61 0.34
CA GLN A 15 -14.55 7.82 1.56
C GLN A 15 -14.37 6.35 1.17
N PRO A 16 -13.22 5.97 0.60
CA PRO A 16 -13.01 4.60 0.14
C PRO A 16 -12.87 3.62 1.32
N LEU A 17 -13.22 2.36 1.09
CA LEU A 17 -13.10 1.29 2.08
C LEU A 17 -11.64 0.88 2.28
N ASN A 18 -11.29 0.30 3.43
CA ASN A 18 -9.95 -0.26 3.62
C ASN A 18 -9.63 -1.32 2.57
N ILE A 19 -8.38 -1.34 2.11
CA ILE A 19 -7.86 -2.41 1.27
C ILE A 19 -7.46 -3.56 2.19
N TYR A 20 -7.92 -4.78 1.89
CA TYR A 20 -7.54 -5.97 2.64
C TYR A 20 -6.54 -6.81 1.86
N ILE A 21 -5.39 -7.09 2.47
CA ILE A 21 -4.38 -7.98 1.93
C ILE A 21 -4.40 -9.26 2.77
N TYR A 22 -4.53 -10.40 2.09
CA TYR A 22 -4.51 -11.72 2.71
C TYR A 22 -3.18 -12.39 2.43
N ILE A 23 -2.46 -12.80 3.48
CA ILE A 23 -1.21 -13.56 3.39
C ILE A 23 -1.39 -14.84 4.21
N GLY A 24 -1.53 -15.97 3.53
CA GLY A 24 -2.02 -17.21 4.14
C GLY A 24 -3.42 -16.99 4.74
N ASN A 25 -3.58 -17.34 6.01
CA ASN A 25 -4.85 -17.16 6.74
C ASN A 25 -4.97 -15.81 7.45
N ASN A 26 -3.96 -14.94 7.33
CA ASN A 26 -3.93 -13.66 8.02
C ASN A 26 -4.47 -12.54 7.14
N LYS A 27 -5.29 -11.67 7.74
CA LYS A 27 -5.89 -10.51 7.11
C LYS A 27 -5.25 -9.23 7.62
N TYR A 28 -4.68 -8.44 6.71
CA TYR A 28 -4.09 -7.13 7.01
C TYR A 28 -4.93 -6.03 6.38
N SER A 29 -5.26 -5.00 7.16
CA SER A 29 -6.10 -3.88 6.73
C SER A 29 -5.23 -2.66 6.46
N VAL A 30 -5.25 -2.17 5.22
CA VAL A 30 -4.66 -0.87 4.85
C VAL A 30 -5.76 0.19 4.87
N LYS A 31 -5.67 1.14 5.80
CA LYS A 31 -6.69 2.19 5.94
C LYS A 31 -6.62 3.16 4.77
N ALA A 32 -7.77 3.75 4.42
CA ALA A 32 -7.88 4.77 3.38
C ALA A 32 -6.88 5.91 3.53
N ALA A 33 -6.59 6.35 4.75
CA ALA A 33 -5.63 7.40 5.04
C ALA A 33 -4.19 7.09 4.58
N ASN A 34 -3.86 5.81 4.36
CA ASN A 34 -2.51 5.40 3.94
C ASN A 34 -2.36 5.24 2.43
N TYR A 35 -3.46 5.10 1.68
CA TYR A 35 -3.41 4.99 0.21
C TYR A 35 -4.13 6.12 -0.54
N LYS A 36 -4.94 6.95 0.14
CA LYS A 36 -5.48 8.21 -0.38
C LYS A 36 -4.62 9.35 0.17
N ILE A 37 -3.72 9.88 -0.65
CA ILE A 37 -2.75 10.91 -0.24
C ILE A 37 -3.27 12.27 -0.66
N GLU A 38 -3.55 13.14 0.30
CA GLU A 38 -4.00 14.51 0.04
C GLU A 38 -2.79 15.43 -0.17
N ILE A 39 -2.77 16.14 -1.29
CA ILE A 39 -1.74 17.10 -1.70
C ILE A 39 -2.44 18.47 -1.84
N PRO A 40 -2.08 19.46 -1.01
CA PRO A 40 -2.64 20.80 -1.11
C PRO A 40 -2.40 21.43 -2.50
N PRO A 41 -3.35 22.24 -3.03
CA PRO A 41 -4.57 22.70 -2.37
C PRO A 41 -5.80 21.78 -2.51
N ASP A 42 -5.89 20.87 -3.49
CA ASP A 42 -7.08 20.01 -3.67
C ASP A 42 -6.83 18.79 -4.59
N VAL A 43 -5.67 18.12 -4.44
CA VAL A 43 -5.32 16.95 -5.25
C VAL A 43 -5.21 15.74 -4.35
N CYS A 44 -5.97 14.68 -4.64
CA CYS A 44 -5.86 13.42 -3.91
C CYS A 44 -5.37 12.31 -4.82
N LEU A 45 -4.23 11.73 -4.45
CA LEU A 45 -3.61 10.63 -5.18
C LEU A 45 -4.09 9.30 -4.61
N PHE A 46 -4.24 8.32 -5.51
CA PHE A 46 -4.39 6.93 -5.17
C PHE A 46 -3.03 6.24 -5.25
N ALA A 47 -2.50 5.83 -4.11
CA ALA A 47 -1.17 5.24 -3.97
C ALA A 47 -1.15 3.75 -4.37
N VAL A 48 -1.78 3.42 -5.49
CA VAL A 48 -1.75 2.10 -6.13
C VAL A 48 -1.60 2.33 -7.62
N ASN A 49 -0.48 1.86 -8.16
CA ASN A 49 -0.11 2.06 -9.56
C ASN A 49 0.16 0.70 -10.23
N PRO A 50 -0.11 0.56 -11.54
CA PRO A 50 0.23 -0.63 -12.28
C PRO A 50 1.75 -0.82 -12.31
N VAL A 51 2.20 -2.04 -12.02
CA VAL A 51 3.61 -2.43 -12.19
C VAL A 51 3.75 -2.99 -13.61
N ILE A 52 4.42 -2.26 -14.49
CA ILE A 52 4.78 -2.78 -15.82
C ILE A 52 6.18 -3.41 -15.71
N SER A 53 6.23 -4.65 -15.23
CA SER A 53 7.46 -5.44 -15.13
C SER A 53 7.71 -6.17 -16.45
N GLY A 54 8.77 -5.78 -17.16
CA GLY A 54 9.15 -6.33 -18.47
C GLY A 54 9.77 -7.73 -18.46
N GLY A 55 9.52 -8.58 -17.45
CA GLY A 55 10.05 -9.95 -17.48
C GLY A 55 9.99 -10.79 -16.21
N PHE A 56 9.59 -10.24 -15.05
CA PHE A 56 9.47 -11.01 -13.81
C PHE A 56 8.07 -10.88 -13.20
N SER A 57 7.44 -12.03 -12.97
CA SER A 57 6.02 -12.25 -12.68
C SER A 57 5.59 -11.89 -11.25
N THR A 58 6.12 -10.83 -10.65
CA THR A 58 5.66 -10.40 -9.32
C THR A 58 4.27 -9.78 -9.45
N PRO A 59 3.20 -10.40 -8.91
CA PRO A 59 1.84 -9.92 -9.14
C PRO A 59 1.54 -8.63 -8.37
N TRP A 60 2.23 -8.37 -7.26
CA TRP A 60 1.99 -7.24 -6.36
C TRP A 60 3.27 -6.77 -5.68
N ILE A 61 3.45 -5.45 -5.59
CA ILE A 61 4.46 -4.81 -4.73
C ILE A 61 3.75 -4.14 -3.57
N LEU A 62 4.00 -4.60 -2.35
CA LEU A 62 3.39 -4.05 -1.14
C LEU A 62 4.27 -2.92 -0.58
N GLY A 63 4.05 -1.70 -1.07
CA GLY A 63 4.86 -0.53 -0.74
C GLY A 63 4.43 0.22 0.51
N THR A 64 4.68 1.53 0.51
CA THR A 64 4.48 2.44 1.65
C THR A 64 3.11 2.33 2.33
N PRO A 65 1.96 2.24 1.62
CA PRO A 65 0.67 2.13 2.29
C PRO A 65 0.58 0.89 3.20
N PHE A 66 1.14 -0.24 2.78
CA PHE A 66 1.14 -1.47 3.57
C PHE A 66 2.16 -1.42 4.71
N ILE A 67 3.37 -0.93 4.44
CA ILE A 67 4.46 -0.85 5.43
C ILE A 67 4.09 0.06 6.62
N ARG A 68 3.28 1.10 6.41
CA ARG A 68 2.78 1.96 7.50
C ARG A 68 1.79 1.26 8.44
N GLU A 69 1.09 0.24 7.96
CA GLU A 69 0.04 -0.47 8.70
C GLU A 69 0.50 -1.79 9.31
N VAL A 70 1.67 -2.28 8.89
CA VAL A 70 2.18 -3.60 9.26
C VAL A 70 3.68 -3.52 9.51
N CYS A 71 4.11 -3.91 10.70
CA CYS A 71 5.53 -4.06 11.00
C CYS A 71 6.09 -5.27 10.25
N HIS A 72 7.23 -5.09 9.58
CA HIS A 72 7.93 -6.12 8.84
C HIS A 72 9.19 -6.55 9.58
N VAL A 73 9.36 -7.85 9.80
CA VAL A 73 10.59 -8.43 10.36
C VAL A 73 11.24 -9.27 9.26
N TYR A 74 12.42 -8.86 8.80
CA TYR A 74 13.17 -9.59 7.78
C TYR A 74 14.15 -10.53 8.47
N ASP A 75 13.82 -11.81 8.52
CA ASP A 75 14.68 -12.86 9.05
C ASP A 75 15.43 -13.51 7.88
N ILE A 76 16.61 -12.95 7.59
CA ILE A 76 17.43 -13.31 6.43
C ILE A 76 17.99 -14.74 6.57
N GLU A 77 18.41 -15.12 7.79
CA GLU A 77 18.96 -16.45 8.08
C GLU A 77 17.92 -17.54 7.79
N ASN A 78 16.69 -17.35 8.26
CA ASN A 78 15.60 -18.31 8.05
C ASN A 78 14.80 -18.06 6.76
N LYS A 79 15.21 -17.11 5.92
CA LYS A 79 14.58 -16.78 4.63
C LYS A 79 13.07 -16.51 4.74
N LYS A 80 12.65 -15.76 5.76
CA LYS A 80 11.23 -15.47 6.01
C LYS A 80 11.00 -14.01 6.35
N ILE A 81 9.76 -13.57 6.15
CA ILE A 81 9.29 -12.26 6.56
C ILE A 81 8.17 -12.47 7.59
N GLY A 82 8.34 -11.87 8.77
CA GLY A 82 7.32 -11.78 9.80
C GLY A 82 6.50 -10.50 9.63
N PHE A 83 5.20 -10.59 9.92
CA PHE A 83 4.29 -9.45 9.92
C PHE A 83 3.64 -9.33 11.29
N ALA A 84 3.52 -8.10 11.80
CA ALA A 84 2.82 -7.80 13.04
C ALA A 84 2.00 -6.51 12.91
N ILE A 85 0.91 -6.42 13.66
CA ILE A 85 0.15 -5.16 13.78
C ILE A 85 1.03 -4.18 14.57
N PRO A 86 1.23 -2.94 14.08
CA PRO A 86 2.01 -1.93 14.80
C PRO A 86 1.34 -1.59 16.12
N ARG A 87 2.15 -1.30 17.14
CA ARG A 87 1.63 -0.79 18.42
C ARG A 87 1.00 0.59 18.19
N SER A 88 -0.19 0.81 18.73
CA SER A 88 -0.72 2.15 18.91
C SER A 88 0.13 2.85 19.98
N GLU A 89 0.58 4.07 19.68
CA GLU A 89 1.04 4.99 20.73
C GLU A 89 -0.12 5.37 21.66
#